data_AF-A0A366W8P1-F1
#
_entry.id   AF-A0A366W8P1-F1
#
_cell.length_a   1.000
_cell.length_b   1.000
_cell.length_c   1.000
_cell.angle_alpha   90.00
_cell.angle_beta   90.00
_cell.angle_gamma   90.00
#
_symmetry.space_group_name_H-M   'P 1'
#
loop_
_entity.id
_entity.type
_entity.pdbx_description
1 polymer ?
#
loop_
_entity_poly.entity_id
_entity_poly.type
_entity_poly.pdbx_seq_one_letter_code
_entity_poly.pdbx_strand_id
1 'polypeptide(L)'
;MLSNTPLKISTLIAALSLTGCVETTSSQSTAVEAPEAVATAPAAAATIEDTPIVTANFGSGGGSWEGFGNILFRYAVIEQNNEVYICGAYTGRGSTNIRKLSREVMRQATATSNGQTILRNMRFFKEVSNSHLSTSLVGVETNCRSTGQSVDAVPLNSIRVQTHEGRYRVRT
;
A
#
# COMPACT_ATOMS: atom_id res chain seq x y z
N MET A 1 -5.62 -56.72 2.23
CA MET A 1 -5.47 -56.67 0.76
C MET A 1 -5.20 -55.22 0.40
N LEU A 2 -3.94 -54.78 0.41
CA LEU A 2 -3.09 -54.61 -0.78
C LEU A 2 -3.75 -53.73 -1.86
N SER A 3 -3.38 -52.45 -1.92
CA SER A 3 -2.56 -51.99 -3.05
C SER A 3 -2.01 -50.57 -2.82
N ASN A 4 -0.69 -50.51 -2.68
CA ASN A 4 0.16 -49.34 -2.92
C ASN A 4 0.36 -49.20 -4.44
N THR A 5 0.29 -47.99 -4.99
CA THR A 5 1.32 -47.57 -5.97
C THR A 5 1.37 -46.04 -6.15
N PRO A 6 2.58 -45.44 -6.14
CA PRO A 6 2.81 -44.04 -6.46
C PRO A 6 3.13 -43.84 -7.96
N LEU A 7 2.63 -42.76 -8.57
CA LEU A 7 3.15 -42.29 -9.86
C LEU A 7 4.33 -41.33 -9.65
N LYS A 8 5.51 -41.80 -10.05
CA LYS A 8 6.66 -40.99 -10.45
C LYS A 8 6.44 -40.44 -11.87
N ILE A 9 7.40 -39.61 -12.33
CA ILE A 9 7.70 -39.12 -13.69
C ILE A 9 7.34 -37.64 -13.82
N SER A 10 8.15 -36.72 -14.35
CA SER A 10 9.59 -36.61 -14.62
C SER A 10 9.80 -35.14 -15.01
N THR A 11 11.00 -34.65 -14.74
CA THR A 11 11.65 -33.44 -15.26
C THR A 11 11.25 -32.99 -16.68
N LEU A 12 11.12 -31.68 -16.87
CA LEU A 12 11.59 -30.98 -18.07
C LEU A 12 12.04 -29.56 -17.71
N ILE A 13 13.36 -29.38 -17.74
CA ILE A 13 14.07 -28.11 -17.69
C ILE A 13 14.03 -27.53 -19.11
N ALA A 14 13.61 -26.28 -19.26
CA ALA A 14 13.86 -25.51 -20.47
C ALA A 14 14.39 -24.13 -20.06
N ALA A 15 15.72 -24.00 -20.09
CA ALA A 15 16.42 -22.73 -20.06
C ALA A 15 16.49 -22.19 -21.49
N LEU A 16 15.89 -21.03 -21.75
CA LEU A 16 16.17 -20.25 -22.96
C LEU A 16 16.89 -18.96 -22.54
N SER A 17 18.20 -18.96 -22.73
CA SER A 17 19.05 -17.78 -22.73
C SER A 17 18.99 -17.12 -24.11
N LEU A 18 18.47 -15.89 -24.17
CA LEU A 18 18.58 -15.01 -25.33
C LEU A 18 19.67 -13.97 -25.06
N THR A 19 20.87 -14.28 -25.55
CA THR A 19 21.92 -13.32 -25.89
C THR A 19 21.44 -12.46 -27.04
N GLY A 20 21.34 -11.14 -26.82
CA GLY A 20 21.00 -10.13 -27.82
C GLY A 20 21.91 -8.92 -27.66
N CYS A 21 22.42 -8.44 -28.79
CA CYS A 21 23.67 -7.71 -28.95
C CYS A 21 23.71 -6.28 -28.39
N VAL A 22 24.94 -5.91 -28.01
CA VAL A 22 25.42 -4.55 -27.71
C VAL A 22 25.41 -3.70 -28.98
N GLU A 23 24.80 -2.51 -28.92
CA GLU A 23 25.13 -1.40 -29.82
C GLU A 23 25.79 -0.29 -28.99
N THR A 24 27.11 -0.17 -29.16
CA THR A 24 27.91 0.94 -28.63
C THR A 24 27.83 2.09 -29.62
N THR A 25 26.93 3.04 -29.37
CA THR A 25 27.02 4.36 -30.02
C THR A 25 28.00 5.21 -29.22
N SER A 26 29.22 5.29 -29.75
CA SER A 26 30.19 6.30 -29.37
C SER A 26 29.70 7.67 -29.84
N SER A 27 29.61 8.62 -28.91
CA SER A 27 29.57 10.05 -29.23
C SER A 27 30.52 10.75 -28.27
N GLN A 28 31.77 10.90 -28.72
CA GLN A 28 32.67 11.92 -28.19
C GLN A 28 32.15 13.29 -28.63
N SER A 29 31.79 14.13 -27.67
CA SER A 29 31.73 15.57 -27.85
C SER A 29 32.64 16.18 -26.77
N THR A 30 33.80 16.65 -27.20
CA THR A 30 34.66 17.55 -26.43
C THR A 30 34.11 18.96 -26.58
N ALA A 31 33.68 19.56 -25.47
CA ALA A 31 33.60 21.00 -25.34
C ALA A 31 33.95 21.39 -23.90
N VAL A 32 34.83 22.38 -23.83
CA VAL A 32 35.49 22.98 -22.67
C VAL A 32 34.52 23.92 -21.97
N GLU A 33 34.35 23.84 -20.63
CA GLU A 33 34.08 25.04 -19.81
C GLU A 33 34.36 24.81 -18.32
N ALA A 34 34.75 25.89 -17.63
CA ALA A 34 35.30 25.98 -16.29
C ALA A 34 34.29 25.65 -15.16
N PRO A 35 34.75 25.29 -13.94
CA PRO A 35 33.85 25.02 -12.83
C PRO A 35 33.39 26.34 -12.17
N GLU A 36 32.19 26.80 -12.49
CA GLU A 36 31.47 27.72 -11.62
C GLU A 36 30.88 26.95 -10.43
N ALA A 37 31.31 27.33 -9.23
CA ALA A 37 30.78 26.82 -7.98
C ALA A 37 29.33 27.28 -7.80
N VAL A 38 28.37 26.41 -8.10
CA VAL A 38 26.96 26.64 -7.80
C VAL A 38 26.75 26.38 -6.30
N ALA A 39 26.60 27.47 -5.55
CA ALA A 39 26.14 27.42 -4.17
C ALA A 39 24.79 26.70 -4.11
N THR A 40 24.75 25.56 -3.41
CA THR A 40 23.51 24.82 -3.13
C THR A 40 22.66 25.66 -2.17
N ALA A 41 21.59 26.27 -2.68
CA ALA A 41 20.56 26.86 -1.85
C ALA A 41 19.89 25.75 -1.00
N PRO A 42 19.53 26.00 0.26
CA PRO A 42 18.86 25.01 1.09
C PRO A 42 17.52 24.66 0.46
N ALA A 43 17.30 23.37 0.21
CA ALA A 43 16.02 22.84 -0.24
C ALA A 43 14.94 23.27 0.76
N ALA A 44 14.03 24.13 0.31
CA ALA A 44 12.82 24.43 1.04
C ALA A 44 12.08 23.11 1.28
N ALA A 45 11.78 22.81 2.55
CA ALA A 45 11.03 21.62 2.93
C ALA A 45 9.71 21.60 2.15
N ALA A 46 9.48 20.54 1.37
CA ALA A 46 8.26 20.37 0.60
C ALA A 46 7.08 20.16 1.56
N THR A 47 6.27 21.20 1.70
CA THR A 47 4.95 21.15 2.33
C THR A 47 4.05 20.21 1.52
N ILE A 48 3.19 19.46 2.19
CA ILE A 48 2.28 18.49 1.55
C ILE A 48 1.33 19.21 0.59
N GLU A 49 1.57 19.10 -0.72
CA GLU A 49 0.75 19.79 -1.72
C GLU A 49 -0.43 18.95 -2.21
N ASP A 50 -0.41 17.60 -2.13
CA ASP A 50 -1.57 16.82 -2.58
C ASP A 50 -1.72 15.46 -1.89
N THR A 51 -2.84 15.26 -1.18
CA THR A 51 -3.23 13.93 -0.68
C THR A 51 -3.72 13.07 -1.84
N PRO A 52 -3.24 11.84 -2.02
CA PRO A 52 -3.54 11.08 -3.21
C PRO A 52 -5.02 10.68 -3.27
N ILE A 53 -5.60 10.72 -4.47
CA ILE A 53 -6.95 10.24 -4.75
C ILE A 53 -6.92 8.72 -4.92
N VAL A 54 -7.89 8.02 -4.35
CA VAL A 54 -8.02 6.57 -4.51
C VAL A 54 -8.20 6.19 -5.98
N THR A 55 -7.31 5.31 -6.45
CA THR A 55 -7.40 4.69 -7.79
C THR A 55 -7.65 3.18 -7.70
N ALA A 56 -7.93 2.56 -8.85
CA ALA A 56 -8.13 1.11 -8.93
C ALA A 56 -6.89 0.29 -8.54
N ASN A 57 -5.69 0.89 -8.60
CA ASN A 57 -4.41 0.23 -8.33
C ASN A 57 -4.01 0.29 -6.85
N PHE A 58 -4.76 1.01 -6.02
CA PHE A 58 -4.48 1.08 -4.58
C PHE A 58 -4.65 -0.29 -3.94
N GLY A 59 -3.82 -0.57 -2.92
CA GLY A 59 -4.01 -1.73 -2.06
C GLY A 59 -5.42 -1.70 -1.48
N SER A 60 -6.02 -2.87 -1.32
CA SER A 60 -7.38 -2.98 -0.82
C SER A 60 -7.50 -4.09 0.22
N GLY A 61 -8.52 -3.97 1.04
CA GLY A 61 -8.90 -5.02 1.98
C GLY A 61 -10.27 -4.73 2.56
N GLY A 62 -10.71 -5.60 3.45
CA GLY A 62 -12.02 -5.49 4.04
C GLY A 62 -12.50 -6.81 4.59
N GLY A 63 -13.78 -6.87 4.90
CA GLY A 63 -14.42 -8.05 5.43
C GLY A 63 -15.93 -7.90 5.47
N SER A 64 -16.62 -9.01 5.68
CA SER A 64 -18.06 -9.04 5.85
C SER A 64 -18.40 -9.54 7.24
N TRP A 65 -19.49 -9.04 7.79
CA TRP A 65 -20.04 -9.47 9.07
C TRP A 65 -21.02 -10.62 8.86
N GLU A 66 -21.15 -11.49 9.85
CA GLU A 66 -22.18 -12.53 9.85
C GLU A 66 -23.58 -11.87 9.86
N GLY A 67 -24.44 -12.29 8.93
CA GLY A 67 -25.72 -11.63 8.65
C GLY A 67 -25.59 -10.53 7.60
N PHE A 68 -25.51 -9.26 8.02
CA PHE A 68 -25.53 -8.13 7.10
C PHE A 68 -24.48 -7.06 7.44
N GLY A 69 -23.67 -6.74 6.44
CA GLY A 69 -22.78 -5.59 6.43
C GLY A 69 -21.35 -5.96 6.06
N ASN A 70 -20.62 -4.97 5.56
CA ASN A 70 -19.23 -5.17 5.15
C ASN A 70 -18.44 -3.88 5.35
N ILE A 71 -17.12 -4.02 5.42
CA ILE A 71 -16.17 -2.93 5.35
C ILE A 71 -15.31 -3.12 4.10
N LEU A 72 -15.03 -2.03 3.42
CA LEU A 72 -14.05 -1.95 2.34
C LEU A 72 -13.11 -0.79 2.65
N PHE A 73 -11.82 -1.01 2.51
CA PHE A 73 -10.82 0.05 2.55
C PHE A 73 -9.87 -0.05 1.35
N ARG A 74 -9.34 1.11 0.97
CA ARG A 74 -8.23 1.22 0.02
C ARG A 74 -7.14 2.10 0.60
N TYR A 75 -5.90 1.77 0.25
CA TYR A 75 -4.73 2.49 0.73
C TYR A 75 -3.62 2.55 -0.31
N ALA A 76 -2.82 3.60 -0.21
CA ALA A 76 -1.55 3.75 -0.89
C ALA A 76 -0.46 4.02 0.15
N VAL A 77 0.76 3.65 -0.22
CA VAL A 77 1.96 3.95 0.55
C VAL A 77 2.79 4.87 -0.33
N ILE A 78 3.13 6.05 0.17
CA ILE A 78 3.85 7.06 -0.59
C ILE A 78 5.09 7.48 0.18
N GLU A 79 6.07 7.97 -0.55
CA GLU A 79 7.21 8.68 0.01
C GLU A 79 6.92 10.17 0.07
N GLN A 80 7.30 10.78 1.19
CA GLN A 80 7.31 12.23 1.32
C GLN A 80 8.38 12.65 2.33
N ASN A 81 9.22 13.62 1.95
CA ASN A 81 10.31 14.12 2.81
C ASN A 81 11.21 13.00 3.36
N ASN A 82 11.56 12.03 2.50
CA ASN A 82 12.32 10.82 2.84
C ASN A 82 11.65 9.91 3.88
N GLU A 83 10.35 10.07 4.11
CA GLU A 83 9.57 9.33 5.09
C GLU A 83 8.40 8.60 4.42
N VAL A 84 8.06 7.44 4.97
CA VAL A 84 6.94 6.62 4.52
C VAL A 84 5.63 7.14 5.12
N TYR A 85 4.67 7.44 4.25
CA TYR A 85 3.30 7.79 4.59
C TYR A 85 2.33 6.72 4.13
N ILE A 86 1.28 6.50 4.92
CA ILE A 86 0.17 5.62 4.57
C ILE A 86 -1.07 6.49 4.41
N CYS A 87 -1.67 6.41 3.23
CA CYS A 87 -2.85 7.18 2.86
C CYS A 87 -3.99 6.23 2.56
N GLY A 88 -5.20 6.51 3.08
CA GLY A 88 -6.33 5.64 2.78
C GLY A 88 -7.70 6.24 3.05
N ALA A 89 -8.68 5.49 2.56
CA ALA A 89 -10.09 5.73 2.77
C ALA A 89 -10.80 4.40 3.02
N TYR A 90 -11.90 4.44 3.74
CA TYR A 90 -12.73 3.27 3.98
C TYR A 90 -14.21 3.62 4.01
N THR A 91 -15.04 2.61 3.78
CA THR A 91 -16.49 2.69 3.85
C THR A 91 -17.04 1.43 4.48
N GLY A 92 -18.20 1.55 5.13
CA GLY A 92 -18.93 0.44 5.73
C GLY A 92 -20.37 0.42 5.24
N ARG A 93 -20.87 -0.75 4.84
CA ARG A 93 -22.30 -0.98 4.56
C ARG A 93 -22.96 -1.62 5.76
N GLY A 94 -24.14 -1.14 6.14
CA GLY A 94 -24.99 -1.77 7.13
C GLY A 94 -25.64 -0.76 8.05
N SER A 95 -26.16 -1.25 9.18
CA SER A 95 -26.76 -0.41 10.21
C SER A 95 -25.73 0.50 10.90
N THR A 96 -26.20 1.42 11.74
CA THR A 96 -25.34 2.30 12.57
C THR A 96 -24.32 1.52 13.39
N ASN A 97 -24.68 0.31 13.86
CA ASN A 97 -23.76 -0.57 14.60
C ASN A 97 -22.63 -1.08 13.72
N ILE A 98 -22.89 -1.37 12.44
CA ILE A 98 -21.84 -1.76 11.49
C ILE A 98 -20.87 -0.61 11.22
N ARG A 99 -21.33 0.63 11.20
CA ARG A 99 -20.43 1.80 11.09
C ARG A 99 -19.52 1.91 12.32
N LYS A 100 -20.06 1.69 13.53
CA LYS A 100 -19.27 1.62 14.77
C LYS A 100 -18.24 0.49 14.72
N LEU A 101 -18.64 -0.69 14.26
CA LEU A 101 -17.74 -1.84 14.06
C LEU A 101 -16.66 -1.54 13.01
N SER A 102 -17.01 -0.88 11.91
CA SER A 102 -16.04 -0.54 10.86
C SER A 102 -14.96 0.40 11.38
N ARG A 103 -15.34 1.39 12.20
CA ARG A 103 -14.37 2.23 12.93
C ARG A 103 -13.47 1.42 13.85
N GLU A 104 -14.04 0.42 14.52
CA GLU A 104 -13.32 -0.45 15.44
C GLU A 104 -12.34 -1.38 14.69
N VAL A 105 -12.72 -1.87 13.50
CA VAL A 105 -11.82 -2.59 12.58
C VAL A 105 -10.63 -1.70 12.23
N MET A 106 -10.87 -0.49 11.75
CA MET A 106 -9.80 0.44 11.37
C MET A 106 -8.95 0.87 12.57
N ARG A 107 -9.53 0.95 13.77
CA ARG A 107 -8.79 1.23 15.01
C ARG A 107 -7.80 0.13 15.36
N GLN A 108 -8.14 -1.13 15.10
CA GLN A 108 -7.28 -2.27 15.37
C GLN A 108 -6.38 -2.65 14.18
N ALA A 109 -6.69 -2.16 12.98
CA ALA A 109 -5.88 -2.37 11.80
C ALA A 109 -4.45 -1.82 11.97
N THR A 110 -3.50 -2.49 11.33
CA THR A 110 -2.08 -2.21 11.40
C THR A 110 -1.47 -2.20 10.01
N ALA A 111 -0.46 -1.36 9.81
CA ALA A 111 0.45 -1.49 8.70
C ALA A 111 1.70 -2.25 9.15
N THR A 112 2.10 -3.21 8.34
CA THR A 112 3.26 -4.06 8.59
C THR A 112 4.23 -4.02 7.41
N SER A 113 5.52 -4.10 7.69
CA SER A 113 6.56 -4.43 6.72
C SER A 113 7.33 -5.63 7.24
N ASN A 114 7.53 -6.66 6.41
CA ASN A 114 8.28 -7.87 6.78
C ASN A 114 7.81 -8.50 8.12
N GLY A 115 6.50 -8.47 8.38
CA GLY A 115 5.89 -8.99 9.61
C GLY A 115 6.00 -8.08 10.85
N GLN A 116 6.75 -6.98 10.79
CA GLN A 116 6.86 -6.01 11.87
C GLN A 116 5.82 -4.89 11.70
N THR A 117 5.13 -4.53 12.79
CA THR A 117 4.18 -3.42 12.78
C THR A 117 4.91 -2.08 12.75
N ILE A 118 4.69 -1.30 11.69
CA ILE A 118 5.28 0.04 11.51
C ILE A 118 4.30 1.17 11.84
N LEU A 119 2.98 0.91 11.72
CA LEU A 119 1.95 1.87 12.10
C LEU A 119 0.72 1.13 12.63
N ARG A 120 0.13 1.65 13.71
CA ARG A 120 -1.10 1.12 14.32
C ARG A 120 -2.22 2.12 14.16
N ASN A 121 -3.46 1.63 14.25
CA ASN A 121 -4.65 2.45 14.29
C ASN A 121 -4.84 3.26 13.00
N MET A 122 -5.40 2.58 11.98
CA MET A 122 -5.76 3.15 10.68
C MET A 122 -7.07 3.97 10.71
N ARG A 123 -7.58 4.33 11.89
CA ARG A 123 -8.82 5.14 12.00
C ARG A 123 -8.69 6.53 11.37
N PHE A 124 -7.48 7.00 11.13
CA PHE A 124 -7.24 8.27 10.43
C PHE A 124 -7.66 8.23 8.96
N PHE A 125 -7.81 7.05 8.35
CA PHE A 125 -8.32 6.92 6.99
C PHE A 125 -9.65 7.65 6.84
N LYS A 126 -9.89 8.24 5.66
CA LYS A 126 -11.13 8.99 5.39
C LYS A 126 -12.32 8.02 5.44
N GLU A 127 -13.23 8.18 6.41
CA GLU A 127 -14.52 7.48 6.41
C GLU A 127 -15.43 8.16 5.38
N VAL A 128 -15.90 7.43 4.38
CA VAL A 128 -16.85 7.95 3.39
C VAL A 128 -18.18 7.21 3.41
N SER A 129 -19.17 7.81 2.76
CA SER A 129 -20.50 7.22 2.59
C SER A 129 -20.44 5.84 1.92
N ASN A 130 -21.44 5.01 2.19
CA ASN A 130 -21.61 3.69 1.55
C ASN A 130 -21.95 3.79 0.04
N SER A 131 -22.31 4.98 -0.46
CA SER A 131 -22.50 5.23 -1.89
C SER A 131 -21.24 4.96 -2.72
N HIS A 132 -20.04 5.02 -2.12
CA HIS A 132 -18.77 4.74 -2.78
C HIS A 132 -18.40 3.25 -2.81
N LEU A 133 -19.26 2.35 -2.32
CA LEU A 133 -19.02 0.91 -2.42
C LEU A 133 -19.08 0.43 -3.87
N SER A 134 -20.02 0.94 -4.67
CA SER A 134 -20.17 0.53 -6.08
C SER A 134 -18.95 0.91 -6.91
N THR A 135 -18.29 2.02 -6.58
CA THR A 135 -17.05 2.48 -7.24
C THR A 135 -15.80 1.93 -6.56
N SER A 136 -15.93 1.05 -5.56
CA SER A 136 -14.81 0.55 -4.76
C SER A 136 -13.91 1.66 -4.22
N LEU A 137 -14.48 2.79 -3.81
CA LEU A 137 -13.80 3.99 -3.33
C LEU A 137 -13.01 4.78 -4.38
N VAL A 138 -13.02 4.42 -5.67
CA VAL A 138 -12.30 5.17 -6.70
C VAL A 138 -12.82 6.61 -6.78
N GLY A 139 -11.90 7.58 -6.87
CA GLY A 139 -12.20 9.01 -6.92
C GLY A 139 -12.35 9.67 -5.54
N VAL A 140 -12.18 8.91 -4.45
CA VAL A 140 -12.25 9.43 -3.08
C VAL A 140 -10.89 9.96 -2.65
N GLU A 141 -10.83 11.17 -2.10
CA GLU A 141 -9.62 11.68 -1.43
C GLU A 141 -9.24 10.81 -0.22
N THR A 142 -7.95 10.73 0.08
CA THR A 142 -7.45 9.97 1.22
C THR A 142 -7.03 10.90 2.36
N ASN A 143 -6.97 10.32 3.57
CA ASN A 143 -6.22 10.93 4.67
C ASN A 143 -4.90 10.17 4.83
N CYS A 144 -3.83 10.91 5.05
CA CYS A 144 -2.48 10.37 5.18
C CYS A 144 -1.95 10.49 6.61
N ARG A 145 -1.06 9.57 6.99
CA ARG A 145 -0.29 9.65 8.22
C ARG A 145 1.12 9.12 8.00
N SER A 146 2.09 9.81 8.58
CA SER A 146 3.48 9.38 8.60
C SER A 146 3.63 8.14 9.49
N THR A 147 4.58 7.28 9.12
CA THR A 147 4.95 6.09 9.90
C THR A 147 6.13 6.35 10.85
N GLY A 148 6.81 7.48 10.74
CA GLY A 148 8.08 7.77 11.42
C GLY A 148 9.29 7.07 10.79
N GLN A 149 9.09 6.26 9.74
CA GLN A 149 10.12 5.44 9.12
C GLN A 149 10.64 6.09 7.84
N SER A 150 11.95 6.06 7.65
CA SER A 150 12.55 6.44 6.38
C SER A 150 12.29 5.39 5.31
N VAL A 151 12.19 5.84 4.05
CA VAL A 151 12.07 4.95 2.88
C VAL A 151 13.28 4.02 2.70
N ASP A 152 14.46 4.43 3.18
CA ASP A 152 15.68 3.61 3.17
C ASP A 152 15.59 2.43 4.15
N ALA A 153 14.90 2.64 5.28
CA ALA A 153 14.73 1.61 6.31
C ALA A 153 13.58 0.65 5.97
N VAL A 154 12.51 1.15 5.35
CA VAL A 154 11.30 0.37 5.05
C VAL A 154 10.88 0.61 3.60
N PRO A 155 11.14 -0.35 2.68
CA PRO A 155 10.74 -0.21 1.28
C PRO A 155 9.22 -0.10 1.13
N LEU A 156 8.74 0.88 0.35
CA LEU A 156 7.31 1.15 0.14
C LEU A 156 6.52 -0.09 -0.30
N ASN A 157 7.10 -0.89 -1.20
CA ASN A 157 6.48 -2.08 -1.78
C ASN A 157 6.36 -3.27 -0.79
N SER A 158 7.03 -3.21 0.36
CA SER A 158 6.96 -4.23 1.40
C SER A 158 5.78 -4.03 2.36
N ILE A 159 5.16 -2.85 2.33
CA ILE A 159 4.17 -2.45 3.33
C ILE A 159 2.78 -2.98 2.97
N ARG A 160 2.09 -3.57 3.95
CA ARG A 160 0.72 -4.06 3.84
C ARG A 160 -0.12 -3.55 5.00
N VAL A 161 -1.34 -3.11 4.70
CA VAL A 161 -2.34 -2.79 5.73
C VAL A 161 -3.21 -4.02 5.95
N GLN A 162 -3.30 -4.45 7.20
CA GLN A 162 -4.02 -5.65 7.61
C GLN A 162 -5.00 -5.31 8.72
N THR A 163 -6.17 -5.93 8.66
CA THR A 163 -7.16 -5.91 9.74
C THR A 163 -6.94 -7.09 10.66
N HIS A 164 -7.29 -6.94 11.94
CA HIS A 164 -7.32 -8.07 12.86
C HIS A 164 -8.37 -9.10 12.42
N GLU A 165 -8.06 -10.38 12.51
CA GLU A 165 -9.02 -11.45 12.27
C GLU A 165 -9.77 -11.79 13.56
N GLY A 166 -11.07 -12.04 13.46
CA GLY A 166 -11.88 -12.50 14.59
C GLY A 166 -12.94 -11.51 15.06
N ARG A 167 -13.27 -11.57 16.36
CA ARG A 167 -14.43 -10.87 16.94
C ARG A 167 -14.08 -9.45 17.38
N TYR A 168 -14.83 -8.48 16.86
CA TYR A 168 -14.74 -7.09 17.26
C TYR A 168 -15.79 -6.75 18.33
N ARG A 169 -15.41 -5.95 19.33
CA ARG A 169 -16.31 -5.43 20.36
C ARG A 169 -16.41 -3.92 20.23
N VAL A 170 -17.62 -3.41 19.99
CA VAL A 170 -17.88 -1.98 20.05
C VAL A 170 -17.83 -1.53 21.50
N ARG A 171 -16.91 -0.64 21.84
CA ARG A 171 -16.93 0.05 23.13
C ARG A 171 -17.98 1.17 23.05
N THR A 172 -19.00 1.07 23.88
CA THR A 172 -19.99 2.13 24.12
C THR A 172 -19.39 3.27 24.91
#